data_AF-Q8KT46-F1
#
_entry.id   AF-Q8KT46-F1
#
_cell.length_a   1.000
_cell.length_b   1.000
_cell.length_c   1.000
_cell.angle_alpha   90.00
_cell.angle_beta   90.00
_cell.angle_gamma   90.00
#
_symmetry.space_group_name_H-M   'P 1'
#
loop_
_entity.id
_entity.type
_entity.pdbx_description
1 polymer ?
#
loop_
_entity_poly.entity_id
_entity_poly.type
_entity_poly.pdbx_seq_one_letter_code
_entity_poly.pdbx_strand_id
1 'polypeptide(L)'
;EVRAVDLGNGVRQVDELAYHDVLVEHLPRHEFLGDMVSSQMFYYPTVTRERYRTMGRIPKLIESGKLFADLKLPELDPAHDRAMICGSPGMLRDLKDMLEGRGFTEGNTTTPG
;
A
#
# COMPACT_ATOMS: atom_id res chain seq x y z
N GLU A 1 7.80 -14.95 8.18
CA GLU A 1 6.81 -14.15 8.91
C GLU A 1 6.73 -12.78 8.29
N VAL A 2 5.53 -12.23 8.12
CA VAL A 2 5.33 -10.86 7.61
C VAL A 2 5.78 -9.88 8.69
N ARG A 3 6.72 -8.98 8.36
CA ARG A 3 7.31 -8.05 9.33
C ARG A 3 6.64 -6.68 9.34
N ALA A 4 6.01 -6.30 8.24
CA ALA A 4 5.31 -5.04 8.07
C ALA A 4 4.17 -5.20 7.06
N VAL A 5 3.17 -4.31 7.16
CA VAL A 5 2.02 -4.22 6.26
C VAL A 5 1.91 -2.78 5.75
N ASP A 6 2.14 -2.59 4.46
CA ASP A 6 2.04 -1.29 3.80
C ASP A 6 0.67 -1.14 3.12
N LEU A 7 -0.16 -0.23 3.63
CA LEU A 7 -1.49 0.05 3.09
C LEU A 7 -1.47 1.33 2.24
N GLY A 8 -1.38 1.14 0.92
CA GLY A 8 -1.55 2.23 -0.05
C GLY A 8 -3.02 2.51 -0.35
N ASN A 9 -3.52 3.69 0.01
CA ASN A 9 -4.90 4.11 -0.28
C ASN A 9 -4.92 5.33 -1.22
N GLY A 10 -5.29 5.13 -2.48
CA GLY A 10 -5.25 6.16 -3.51
C GLY A 10 -6.63 6.66 -3.93
N VAL A 11 -6.90 7.95 -3.75
CA VAL A 11 -8.20 8.58 -4.04
C VAL A 11 -8.05 9.87 -4.87
N ARG A 12 -9.17 10.49 -5.26
CA ARG A 12 -9.18 11.75 -6.02
C ARG A 12 -9.19 12.96 -5.10
N GLN A 13 -9.99 12.93 -4.04
CA GLN A 13 -10.19 14.02 -3.08
C GLN A 13 -9.89 13.54 -1.64
N VAL A 14 -9.54 14.43 -0.71
CA VAL A 14 -9.16 14.07 0.67
C VAL A 14 -10.35 13.51 1.44
N ASP A 15 -11.56 13.99 1.17
CA ASP A 15 -12.80 13.49 1.78
C ASP A 15 -13.14 12.04 1.37
N GLU A 16 -12.56 11.54 0.27
CA GLU A 16 -12.68 10.15 -0.17
C GLU A 16 -11.74 9.20 0.62
N LEU A 17 -10.84 9.70 1.48
CA LEU A 17 -10.00 8.89 2.37
C LEU A 17 -10.82 8.29 3.52
N ALA A 18 -11.80 7.45 3.17
CA ALA A 18 -12.63 6.75 4.14
C ALA A 18 -11.76 5.98 5.14
N TYR A 19 -12.20 5.98 6.41
CA TYR A 19 -11.51 5.34 7.53
C TYR A 19 -10.12 5.91 7.87
N HIS A 20 -9.71 7.06 7.32
CA HIS A 20 -8.43 7.69 7.63
C HIS A 20 -8.20 7.82 9.14
N ASP A 21 -9.18 8.37 9.88
CA ASP A 21 -9.05 8.55 11.33
C ASP A 21 -9.06 7.22 12.08
N VAL A 22 -9.78 6.21 11.58
CA VAL A 22 -9.74 4.86 12.14
C VAL A 22 -8.33 4.28 12.03
N LEU A 23 -7.71 4.39 10.86
CA LEU A 23 -6.39 3.81 10.60
C LEU A 23 -5.26 4.55 11.34
N VAL A 24 -5.37 5.88 11.47
CA VAL A 24 -4.30 6.72 12.04
C VAL A 24 -4.46 6.94 13.54
N GLU A 25 -5.68 7.07 14.06
CA GLU A 25 -5.90 7.45 15.46
C GLU A 25 -6.47 6.31 16.31
N HIS A 26 -7.45 5.57 15.79
CA HIS A 26 -8.18 4.58 16.60
C HIS A 26 -7.49 3.21 16.64
N LEU A 27 -7.07 2.70 15.48
CA LEU A 27 -6.50 1.36 15.36
C LEU A 27 -5.16 1.21 16.12
N PRO A 28 -4.24 2.20 16.10
CA PRO A 28 -3.04 2.17 16.93
C PRO A 28 -3.30 2.20 18.45
N ARG A 29 -4.49 2.64 18.88
CA ARG A 29 -4.92 2.69 20.29
C ARG A 29 -5.89 1.57 20.67
N HIS A 30 -6.12 0.63 19.75
CA HIS A 30 -7.09 -0.43 19.96
C HIS A 30 -6.59 -1.41 21.04
N GLU A 31 -7.46 -1.80 21.98
CA GLU A 31 -7.09 -2.62 23.15
C GLU A 31 -6.34 -3.90 22.79
N PHE A 32 -6.75 -4.56 21.71
CA PHE A 32 -6.14 -5.84 21.28
C PHE A 32 -5.13 -5.72 20.14
N LEU A 33 -5.16 -4.62 19.38
CA LEU A 33 -4.44 -4.52 18.09
C LEU A 33 -3.42 -3.38 18.07
N GLY A 34 -3.49 -2.45 19.03
CA GLY A 34 -2.74 -1.20 19.01
C GLY A 34 -1.23 -1.42 18.91
N ASP A 35 -0.68 -2.32 19.71
CA ASP A 35 0.76 -2.63 19.71
C ASP A 35 1.21 -3.24 18.38
N MET A 36 0.42 -4.16 17.81
CA MET A 36 0.71 -4.79 16.52
C MET A 36 0.64 -3.76 15.39
N VAL A 37 -0.42 -2.96 15.36
CA VAL A 37 -0.65 -1.94 14.32
C VAL A 37 0.43 -0.88 14.37
N SER A 38 0.77 -0.39 15.57
CA SER A 38 1.80 0.66 15.74
C SER A 38 3.20 0.18 15.36
N SER A 39 3.48 -1.12 15.50
CA SER A 39 4.79 -1.69 15.19
C SER A 39 4.92 -2.23 13.76
N GLN A 40 3.82 -2.58 13.10
CA GLN A 40 3.84 -3.31 11.83
C GLN A 40 3.10 -2.60 10.69
N MET A 41 2.17 -1.67 10.92
CA MET A 41 1.36 -1.07 9.86
C MET A 41 1.88 0.30 9.43
N PHE A 42 2.13 0.47 8.14
CA PHE A 42 2.40 1.76 7.51
C PHE A 42 1.21 2.16 6.63
N TYR A 43 0.55 3.26 6.97
CA TYR A 43 -0.55 3.78 6.17
C TYR A 43 -0.07 4.90 5.24
N TYR A 44 -0.20 4.69 3.93
CA TYR A 44 0.27 5.62 2.90
C TYR A 44 -0.89 6.12 2.02
N PRO A 45 -1.66 7.12 2.50
CA PRO A 45 -2.74 7.72 1.71
C PRO A 45 -2.18 8.67 0.65
N THR A 46 -2.74 8.62 -0.56
CA THR A 46 -2.37 9.53 -1.67
C THR A 46 -3.60 10.07 -2.39
N VAL A 47 -3.53 11.34 -2.77
CA VAL A 47 -4.65 12.08 -3.39
C VAL A 47 -4.21 12.60 -4.76
N THR A 48 -5.12 12.63 -5.74
CA THR A 48 -4.74 12.95 -7.14
C THR A 48 -5.30 14.25 -7.70
N ARG A 49 -6.34 14.86 -7.10
CA ARG A 49 -7.03 16.03 -7.66
C ARG A 49 -7.11 17.25 -6.74
N GLU A 50 -6.51 17.17 -5.55
CA GLU A 50 -6.41 18.29 -4.62
C GLU A 50 -5.12 18.22 -3.81
N ARG A 51 -4.73 19.36 -3.22
CA ARG A 51 -3.47 19.45 -2.48
C ARG A 51 -3.53 18.57 -1.23
N TYR A 52 -2.62 17.61 -1.16
CA TYR A 52 -2.44 16.75 0.00
C TYR A 52 -0.95 16.48 0.25
N ARG A 53 -0.60 15.99 1.45
CA ARG A 53 0.81 15.72 1.83
C ARG A 53 1.51 14.75 0.87
N THR A 54 0.74 13.81 0.32
CA THR A 54 1.20 12.81 -0.63
C THR A 54 0.25 12.84 -1.82
N MET A 55 0.80 13.05 -3.01
CA MET A 55 0.00 13.14 -4.23
C MET A 55 0.52 12.21 -5.32
N GLY A 56 -0.40 11.65 -6.10
CA GLY A 56 -0.09 10.78 -7.23
C GLY A 56 -0.80 9.43 -7.18
N ARG A 57 -0.70 8.68 -8.29
CA ARG A 57 -1.23 7.32 -8.38
C ARG A 57 -0.22 6.31 -7.83
N ILE A 58 -0.68 5.30 -7.12
CA ILE A 58 0.16 4.26 -6.50
C ILE A 58 1.19 3.65 -7.49
N PRO A 59 0.82 3.20 -8.71
CA PRO A 59 1.80 2.69 -9.67
C PRO A 59 2.97 3.66 -9.92
N LYS A 60 2.69 4.96 -10.09
CA LYS A 60 3.72 5.98 -10.33
C LYS A 60 4.58 6.27 -9.11
N LEU A 61 4.00 6.16 -7.92
CA LEU A 61 4.75 6.32 -6.66
C LEU A 61 5.68 5.13 -6.39
N ILE A 62 5.29 3.93 -6.82
CA ILE A 62 6.15 2.73 -6.80
C ILE A 62 7.25 2.84 -7.86
N GLU A 63 6.88 3.16 -9.11
CA GLU A 63 7.83 3.26 -10.23
C GLU A 63 8.92 4.31 -10.01
N SER A 64 8.57 5.44 -9.39
CA SER A 64 9.52 6.51 -9.06
C SER A 64 10.36 6.25 -7.80
N GLY A 65 10.07 5.18 -7.06
CA GLY A 65 10.68 4.91 -5.76
C GLY A 65 10.21 5.82 -4.61
N LYS A 66 9.34 6.81 -4.89
CA LYS A 66 8.87 7.77 -3.89
C LYS A 66 8.17 7.10 -2.71
N LEU A 67 7.33 6.08 -2.96
CA LEU A 67 6.63 5.38 -1.89
C LEU A 67 7.61 4.78 -0.88
N PHE A 68 8.64 4.08 -1.37
CA PHE A 68 9.66 3.45 -0.53
C PHE A 68 10.50 4.50 0.21
N ALA A 69 10.88 5.59 -0.47
CA ALA A 69 11.62 6.68 0.15
C ALA A 69 10.83 7.37 1.28
N ASP A 70 9.54 7.64 1.06
CA ASP A 70 8.67 8.27 2.06
C ASP A 70 8.48 7.36 3.30
N LEU A 71 8.36 6.05 3.09
CA LEU A 71 8.22 5.05 4.16
C LEU A 71 9.55 4.59 4.77
N LYS A 72 10.69 4.99 4.19
CA LYS A 72 12.05 4.53 4.54
C LYS A 72 12.19 3.00 4.45
N LEU A 73 11.57 2.43 3.44
CA LEU A 73 11.61 1.00 3.14
C LEU A 73 12.51 0.74 1.93
N PRO A 74 13.06 -0.48 1.79
CA PRO A 74 13.67 -0.90 0.52
C PRO A 74 12.62 -0.97 -0.59
N GLU A 75 13.08 -1.02 -1.84
CA GLU A 75 12.20 -1.36 -2.96
C GLU A 75 11.68 -2.80 -2.85
N LEU A 76 10.55 -3.07 -3.52
CA LEU A 76 9.94 -4.39 -3.58
C LEU A 76 10.91 -5.47 -4.09
N ASP A 77 11.01 -6.55 -3.33
CA ASP A 77 11.76 -7.76 -3.62
C ASP A 77 10.83 -8.99 -3.53
N PRO A 78 10.60 -9.74 -4.62
CA PRO A 78 9.73 -10.92 -4.61
C PRO A 78 10.16 -12.02 -3.63
N ALA A 79 11.44 -12.05 -3.23
CA ALA A 79 11.93 -12.99 -2.22
C ALA A 79 11.39 -12.68 -0.81
N HIS A 80 11.08 -11.43 -0.52
CA HIS A 80 10.75 -10.95 0.82
C HIS A 80 9.34 -10.35 0.94
N ASP A 81 8.80 -9.82 -0.15
CA ASP A 81 7.56 -9.06 -0.16
C ASP A 81 6.42 -9.83 -0.79
N ARG A 82 5.20 -9.48 -0.41
CA ARG A 82 3.95 -9.97 -0.99
C ARG A 82 3.02 -8.79 -1.21
N ALA A 83 2.27 -8.81 -2.31
CA ALA A 83 1.37 -7.73 -2.69
C ALA A 83 -0.07 -8.23 -2.83
N MET A 84 -1.01 -7.47 -2.30
CA MET A 84 -2.43 -7.61 -2.58
C MET A 84 -2.90 -6.33 -3.26
N ILE A 85 -3.53 -6.46 -4.44
CA ILE A 85 -4.00 -5.31 -5.23
C ILE A 85 -5.52 -5.33 -5.32
N CYS A 86 -6.14 -4.19 -5.01
CA CYS A 86 -7.59 -3.99 -5.10
C CYS A 86 -7.86 -2.58 -5.62
N GLY A 87 -8.68 -2.45 -6.66
CA GLY A 87 -8.99 -1.16 -7.25
C GLY A 87 -9.62 -1.28 -8.63
N SER A 88 -9.58 -0.19 -9.39
CA SER A 88 -10.15 -0.15 -10.74
C SER A 88 -9.43 -1.12 -11.70
N PRO A 89 -10.10 -1.62 -12.75
CA PRO A 89 -9.48 -2.50 -13.74
C PRO A 89 -8.20 -1.96 -14.38
N GLY A 90 -8.12 -0.64 -14.59
CA GLY A 90 -6.91 0.00 -15.13
C GLY A 90 -5.75 -0.04 -14.13
N MET A 91 -6.01 0.28 -12.87
CA MET A 91 -5.00 0.18 -11.80
C MET A 91 -4.51 -1.25 -11.61
N LEU A 92 -5.42 -2.23 -11.65
CA LEU A 92 -5.08 -3.63 -11.50
C LEU A 92 -4.15 -4.10 -12.63
N ARG A 93 -4.44 -3.71 -13.87
CA ARG A 93 -3.57 -4.00 -15.03
C ARG A 93 -2.18 -3.39 -14.83
N ASP A 94 -2.12 -2.10 -14.53
CA ASP A 94 -0.84 -1.39 -14.37
C ASP A 94 0.03 -1.99 -13.25
N LEU A 95 -0.57 -2.36 -12.11
CA LEU A 95 0.15 -2.96 -10.99
C LEU A 95 0.53 -4.41 -11.26
N LYS A 96 -0.34 -5.19 -11.90
CA LYS A 96 -0.04 -6.57 -12.28
C LYS A 96 1.17 -6.61 -13.19
N ASP A 97 1.15 -5.86 -14.30
CA ASP A 97 2.23 -5.83 -15.27
C ASP A 97 3.56 -5.38 -14.62
N MET A 98 3.48 -4.40 -13.70
CA MET A 98 4.64 -3.93 -12.93
C MET A 98 5.21 -4.98 -11.98
N LEU A 99 4.35 -5.69 -11.24
CA LEU A 99 4.77 -6.70 -10.27
C LEU A 99 5.34 -7.93 -10.98
N GLU A 100 4.69 -8.41 -12.05
CA GLU A 100 5.22 -9.50 -12.88
C GLU A 100 6.57 -9.12 -13.52
N GLY A 101 6.70 -7.89 -14.02
CA GLY A 101 7.97 -7.36 -14.53
C GLY A 101 9.08 -7.27 -13.47
N ARG A 102 8.73 -7.23 -12.18
CA ARG A 102 9.66 -7.28 -11.03
C ARG A 102 9.86 -8.69 -10.47
N GLY A 103 9.31 -9.72 -11.12
CA GLY A 103 9.49 -11.13 -10.74
C GLY A 103 8.51 -11.67 -9.70
N PHE A 104 7.45 -10.94 -9.37
CA PHE A 104 6.35 -11.47 -8.57
C PHE A 104 5.51 -12.45 -9.39
N THR A 105 4.94 -13.47 -8.73
CA THR A 105 4.03 -14.42 -9.36
C THR A 105 2.62 -14.26 -8.78
N GLU A 106 1.59 -14.24 -9.62
CA GLU A 106 0.20 -14.20 -9.16
C GLU A 106 -0.17 -15.54 -8.51
N GLY A 107 -0.51 -15.49 -7.22
CA GLY A 107 -0.97 -16.65 -6.47
C GLY A 107 -2.47 -16.93 -6.64
N ASN A 108 -2.89 -18.13 -6.26
CA ASN A 108 -4.29 -18.53 -6.15
C ASN A 108 -4.49 -19.45 -4.93
N THR A 109 -5.70 -19.96 -4.74
CA THR A 109 -6.06 -20.80 -3.58
C THR A 109 -5.21 -22.07 -3.43
N THR A 110 -4.67 -22.62 -4.53
CA THR A 110 -3.89 -23.88 -4.51
C THR A 110 -2.40 -23.67 -4.76
N THR A 111 -2.01 -22.53 -5.33
CA THR A 111 -0.61 -22.19 -5.64
C THR A 111 -0.28 -20.82 -5.07
N PRO A 112 0.45 -20.74 -3.94
CA PRO A 112 0.93 -19.48 -3.40
C PRO A 112 1.85 -18.74 -4.38
N GLY A 113 1.70 -17.42 -4.43
CA GLY A 113 2.58 -16.50 -5.17
C GLY A 113 3.70 -15.89 -4.32
#